data_AF-A0A507ELQ2-F1
#
_entry.id   AF-A0A507ELQ2-F1
#
_cell.length_a   1.000
_cell.length_b   1.000
_cell.length_c   1.000
_cell.angle_alpha   90.00
_cell.angle_beta   90.00
_cell.angle_gamma   90.00
#
_symmetry.space_group_name_H-M   'P 1'
#
loop_
_entity.id
_entity.type
_entity.pdbx_description
1 polymer ?
#
loop_
_entity_poly.entity_id
_entity_poly.type
_entity_poly.pdbx_seq_one_letter_code
_entity_poly.pdbx_strand_id
1 'polypeptide(L)'
;MQSNPSKINTLHLDALALPISIDVPLDDSDTESECSLVSLPAAKFLAKAADPVGLPEKPKKKKNLGELFAKRVGSGEFEAEKHFYPRVLNAHIHPLVSSFLTLGNERILARYTHLNPQVNFDVLKNLLDYKPKYFRWAGSDLFNVTTSSGQRQMIIVETNSCPSGQKSMPLLSELGDDHGGYGVVVDSTFLQMLDGVDKSLGDLAVVYDKNPMEASGYAAVMAEHTKEKVWLAEFYDEDPNPPVRWVDGVMEIRDKSNEWHAIRACFRYVTQKPWNRFPLNTRTIVLNNVVSCLAGGRNKMMAARAYDFLNAELDGSGLAVRMPETIRNVTKSEIPLWLDSMGGHAVLKVPYSNAGQGVYTITNKEELREFMEADHHYDKFIVQSLVGNASWSSITRAGKFYHVGTIPNKKNHTFVSDLRVMVCANDGGFRPVAIYARRARMPLLRHLEDDPSITSWEMLGTNLSVKVEDEWTTEAQRLLLMDRKDFNQLGIGIDDLIDAYIQTVLSVIAIDKMAQRLMKENTSPDEMGAKDKQYPWFNQSMFDFELFEALNPDIALLQEIYH
;
A
#
# COMPACT_ATOMS: atom_id res chain seq x y z
N MET A 1 19.07 63.01 2.11
CA MET A 1 18.81 63.52 3.47
C MET A 1 18.04 62.43 4.21
N GLN A 2 18.72 61.45 4.80
CA GLN A 2 19.11 61.42 6.23
C GLN A 2 17.94 61.72 7.18
N SER A 3 17.39 60.68 7.82
CA SER A 3 17.54 60.43 9.27
C SER A 3 16.59 59.33 9.77
N ASN A 4 17.15 58.22 10.24
CA ASN A 4 16.60 57.30 11.26
C ASN A 4 17.08 57.83 12.65
N PRO A 5 16.79 57.24 13.84
CA PRO A 5 15.79 56.24 14.28
C PRO A 5 15.19 56.51 15.70
N SER A 6 14.48 55.50 16.24
CA SER A 6 14.32 55.11 17.67
C SER A 6 13.04 55.52 18.43
N LYS A 7 12.28 54.51 18.91
CA LYS A 7 12.31 54.07 20.32
C LYS A 7 11.46 52.81 20.54
N ILE A 8 12.08 51.90 21.30
CA ILE A 8 11.57 50.66 21.89
C ILE A 8 10.68 51.02 23.09
N ASN A 9 9.60 50.27 23.31
CA ASN A 9 9.04 50.09 24.66
C ASN A 9 8.42 48.70 24.80
N THR A 10 9.05 47.92 25.68
CA THR A 10 8.64 46.66 26.31
C THR A 10 7.35 46.83 27.11
N LEU A 11 6.38 45.92 26.93
CA LEU A 11 5.20 45.80 27.79
C LEU A 11 5.33 44.53 28.66
N HIS A 12 5.30 44.77 29.97
CA HIS A 12 5.19 43.79 31.04
C HIS A 12 3.81 43.11 31.02
N LEU A 13 3.80 41.79 31.22
CA LEU A 13 2.62 40.97 31.52
C LEU A 13 2.62 40.71 33.03
N ASP A 14 1.72 41.35 33.76
CA ASP A 14 1.41 41.01 35.14
C ASP A 14 0.05 40.31 35.24
N ALA A 15 0.05 39.26 36.05
CA ALA A 15 -1.03 38.35 36.36
C ALA A 15 -2.11 39.01 37.23
N LEU A 16 -3.37 38.66 36.98
CA LEU A 16 -4.46 38.85 37.94
C LEU A 16 -5.33 37.59 37.97
N ALA A 17 -5.16 36.82 39.05
CA ALA A 17 -6.08 35.80 39.52
C ALA A 17 -7.07 36.45 40.49
N LEU A 18 -8.38 36.18 40.34
CA LEU A 18 -9.37 36.37 41.40
C LEU A 18 -10.36 35.20 41.41
N PRO A 19 -10.77 34.72 42.59
CA PRO A 19 -11.56 33.51 42.78
C PRO A 19 -13.06 33.82 42.76
N ILE A 20 -13.88 32.84 42.37
CA ILE A 20 -15.33 32.87 42.59
C ILE A 20 -15.72 31.63 43.39
N SER A 21 -16.20 31.87 44.60
CA SER A 21 -16.94 30.95 45.47
C SER A 21 -18.35 31.51 45.60
N ILE A 22 -19.37 30.67 45.39
CA ILE A 22 -20.71 30.86 45.95
C ILE A 22 -21.27 29.46 46.28
N ASP A 23 -21.66 29.33 47.55
CA ASP A 23 -22.31 28.20 48.21
C ASP A 23 -23.84 28.14 47.96
N VAL A 24 -24.37 26.91 47.76
CA VAL A 24 -25.54 26.26 48.45
C VAL A 24 -26.98 26.80 48.13
N PRO A 25 -28.08 25.98 48.08
CA PRO A 25 -28.31 24.75 48.86
C PRO A 25 -28.78 23.45 48.15
N LEU A 26 -28.52 22.38 48.91
CA LEU A 26 -29.12 21.05 48.90
C LEU A 26 -30.61 21.10 49.31
N ASP A 27 -31.40 20.19 48.74
CA ASP A 27 -32.58 19.66 49.41
C ASP A 27 -32.62 18.13 49.22
N ASP A 28 -33.13 17.46 50.25
CA ASP A 28 -32.89 16.09 50.70
C ASP A 28 -33.75 14.99 50.01
N SER A 29 -33.44 13.75 50.40
CA SER A 29 -34.17 12.46 50.30
C SER A 29 -33.72 11.52 49.17
N ASP A 30 -33.35 10.25 49.39
CA ASP A 30 -33.35 9.42 50.61
C ASP A 30 -32.44 8.18 50.40
N THR A 31 -31.61 7.92 51.41
CA THR A 31 -31.23 6.63 52.06
C THR A 31 -30.88 5.39 51.21
N GLU A 32 -29.63 4.90 51.26
CA GLU A 32 -29.00 3.97 52.24
C GLU A 32 -28.95 2.50 51.75
N SER A 33 -27.73 1.97 51.62
CA SER A 33 -27.30 0.72 52.29
C SER A 33 -25.81 0.45 51.98
N GLU A 34 -24.94 0.83 52.91
CA GLU A 34 -23.56 0.32 53.01
C GLU A 34 -23.50 -0.99 53.81
N CYS A 35 -22.42 -1.73 53.55
CA CYS A 35 -21.53 -2.44 54.49
C CYS A 35 -21.35 -3.94 54.22
N SER A 36 -20.15 -4.31 53.77
CA SER A 36 -19.12 -4.76 54.74
C SER A 36 -17.83 -5.20 54.03
N LEU A 37 -16.74 -4.55 54.43
CA LEU A 37 -15.36 -5.02 54.28
C LEU A 37 -15.07 -6.06 55.37
N VAL A 38 -14.58 -7.23 54.98
CA VAL A 38 -13.81 -8.12 55.89
C VAL A 38 -12.53 -8.56 55.19
N SER A 39 -11.48 -8.51 56.00
CA SER A 39 -10.05 -8.62 55.78
C SER A 39 -9.50 -9.93 55.20
N LEU A 40 -8.36 -9.76 54.52
CA LEU A 40 -7.37 -10.72 53.98
C LEU A 40 -6.92 -11.85 54.95
N PRO A 41 -6.21 -12.86 54.43
CA PRO A 41 -4.75 -12.85 54.66
C PRO A 41 -3.89 -13.18 53.43
N ALA A 42 -2.71 -12.57 53.41
CA ALA A 42 -1.65 -12.70 52.42
C ALA A 42 -0.98 -14.08 52.43
N ALA A 43 -0.59 -14.56 51.24
CA ALA A 43 0.47 -15.54 51.08
C ALA A 43 1.37 -15.12 49.89
N LYS A 44 2.62 -14.81 50.22
CA LYS A 44 3.75 -14.60 49.30
C LYS A 44 4.01 -15.88 48.51
N PHE A 45 4.20 -15.81 47.19
CA PHE A 45 5.20 -16.64 46.49
C PHE A 45 5.66 -15.98 45.17
N LEU A 46 6.92 -15.52 45.23
CA LEU A 46 7.98 -15.49 44.21
C LEU A 46 7.62 -15.59 42.71
N ALA A 47 8.15 -14.60 41.98
CA ALA A 47 8.37 -14.61 40.55
C ALA A 47 9.10 -15.89 40.06
N LYS A 48 8.56 -16.48 39.00
CA LYS A 48 9.31 -17.24 38.01
C LYS A 48 8.73 -16.91 36.64
N ALA A 49 9.58 -16.39 35.76
CA ALA A 49 9.34 -16.38 34.33
C ALA A 49 9.07 -17.83 33.87
N ALA A 50 7.96 -18.02 33.18
CA ALA A 50 7.63 -19.27 32.51
C ALA A 50 7.32 -18.95 31.05
N ASP A 51 7.99 -19.66 30.15
CA ASP A 51 7.90 -19.56 28.71
C ASP A 51 6.44 -19.62 28.22
N PRO A 52 6.08 -18.89 27.14
CA PRO A 52 4.74 -18.99 26.58
C PRO A 52 4.58 -20.35 25.91
N VAL A 53 3.91 -21.27 26.61
CA VAL A 53 3.36 -22.49 26.00
C VAL A 53 2.30 -22.05 25.00
N GLY A 54 2.66 -22.10 23.72
CA GLY A 54 1.74 -21.87 22.61
C GLY A 54 0.55 -22.81 22.70
N LEU A 55 -0.64 -22.23 22.80
CA LEU A 55 -1.87 -22.94 22.46
C LEU A 55 -1.77 -23.32 20.97
N PRO A 56 -2.11 -24.56 20.60
CA PRO A 56 -1.98 -24.99 19.22
C PRO A 56 -2.96 -24.18 18.37
N GLU A 57 -2.43 -23.40 17.43
CA GLU A 57 -3.22 -22.87 16.31
C GLU A 57 -4.05 -24.02 15.74
N LYS A 58 -5.37 -23.82 15.58
CA LYS A 58 -6.18 -24.77 14.82
C LYS A 58 -5.50 -24.93 13.45
N PRO A 59 -5.07 -26.14 13.05
CA PRO A 59 -4.35 -26.31 11.80
C PRO A 59 -5.27 -25.86 10.68
N LYS A 60 -4.91 -24.77 10.00
CA LYS A 60 -5.50 -24.40 8.71
C LYS A 60 -5.36 -25.66 7.85
N LYS A 61 -6.48 -26.17 7.28
CA LYS A 61 -6.42 -27.29 6.34
C LYS A 61 -5.39 -26.94 5.27
N LYS A 62 -4.24 -27.62 5.29
CA LYS A 62 -3.23 -27.46 4.24
C LYS A 62 -3.93 -27.75 2.92
N LYS A 63 -3.96 -26.77 2.02
CA LYS A 63 -4.46 -26.99 0.66
C LYS A 63 -3.60 -28.11 0.09
N ASN A 64 -4.23 -29.17 -0.42
CA ASN A 64 -3.51 -30.20 -1.17
C ASN A 64 -3.17 -29.60 -2.54
N LEU A 65 -2.04 -28.91 -2.62
CA LEU A 65 -1.60 -28.19 -3.82
C LEU A 65 -1.06 -29.15 -4.91
N GLY A 66 -0.86 -30.43 -4.59
CA GLY A 66 -0.23 -31.40 -5.49
C GLY A 66 1.25 -31.07 -5.76
N GLU A 67 1.87 -31.79 -6.70
CA GLU A 67 3.19 -31.42 -7.20
C GLU A 67 3.05 -30.29 -8.23
N LEU A 68 3.41 -29.08 -7.82
CA LEU A 68 3.47 -27.93 -8.71
C LEU A 68 4.76 -27.96 -9.54
N PHE A 69 4.65 -27.51 -10.79
CA PHE A 69 5.74 -27.37 -11.74
C PHE A 69 5.54 -26.12 -12.60
N ALA A 70 6.64 -25.56 -13.09
CA ALA A 70 6.59 -24.38 -13.95
C ALA A 70 6.16 -24.73 -15.37
N LYS A 71 5.42 -23.80 -15.97
CA LYS A 71 4.98 -23.86 -17.37
C LYS A 71 5.90 -23.02 -18.23
N ARG A 72 6.28 -23.55 -19.38
CA ARG A 72 7.00 -22.80 -20.40
C ARG A 72 6.01 -21.94 -21.18
N VAL A 73 6.36 -20.67 -21.38
CA VAL A 73 5.64 -19.72 -22.23
C VAL A 73 6.56 -19.27 -23.35
N GLY A 74 6.11 -19.40 -24.60
CA GLY A 74 6.81 -19.00 -25.82
C GLY A 74 6.26 -17.72 -26.46
N SER A 75 7.00 -17.20 -27.46
CA SER A 75 6.55 -16.07 -28.28
C SER A 75 5.27 -16.42 -29.04
N GLY A 76 4.30 -15.50 -29.08
CA GLY A 76 3.03 -15.67 -29.79
C GLY A 76 1.96 -16.44 -29.00
N GLU A 77 2.18 -16.70 -27.71
CA GLU A 77 1.18 -17.33 -26.83
C GLU A 77 0.27 -16.30 -26.11
N PHE A 78 0.44 -15.00 -26.38
CA PHE A 78 -0.43 -13.97 -25.80
C PHE A 78 -1.82 -14.01 -26.44
N GLU A 79 -2.85 -14.18 -25.60
CA GLU A 79 -4.24 -14.12 -26.02
C GLU A 79 -5.00 -13.15 -25.11
N ALA A 80 -5.48 -12.04 -25.66
CA ALA A 80 -6.11 -10.96 -24.88
C ALA A 80 -7.26 -11.48 -23.97
N GLU A 81 -8.06 -12.43 -24.45
CA GLU A 81 -9.17 -13.06 -23.71
C GLU A 81 -8.73 -13.80 -22.43
N LYS A 82 -7.47 -14.26 -22.37
CA LYS A 82 -6.90 -14.92 -21.18
C LYS A 82 -6.38 -13.92 -20.14
N HIS A 83 -6.15 -12.67 -20.53
CA HIS A 83 -5.40 -11.69 -19.75
C HIS A 83 -6.19 -10.42 -19.39
N PHE A 84 -7.34 -10.20 -20.04
CA PHE A 84 -8.24 -9.09 -19.74
C PHE A 84 -9.62 -9.59 -19.33
N TYR A 85 -10.34 -8.80 -18.54
CA TYR A 85 -11.76 -9.09 -18.31
C TYR A 85 -12.55 -8.93 -19.63
N PRO A 86 -13.56 -9.78 -19.88
CA PRO A 86 -14.42 -9.63 -21.07
C PRO A 86 -15.02 -8.22 -21.19
N ARG A 87 -15.36 -7.59 -20.06
CA ARG A 87 -15.89 -6.21 -20.03
C ARG A 87 -14.88 -5.17 -20.50
N VAL A 88 -13.58 -5.42 -20.33
CA VAL A 88 -12.48 -4.55 -20.76
C VAL A 88 -12.24 -4.65 -22.26
N LEU A 89 -12.27 -5.87 -22.82
CA LEU A 89 -12.13 -6.08 -24.27
C LEU A 89 -13.26 -5.45 -25.08
N ASN A 90 -14.42 -5.25 -24.46
CA ASN A 90 -15.58 -4.59 -25.06
C ASN A 90 -15.74 -3.12 -24.65
N ALA A 91 -14.79 -2.56 -23.92
CA ALA A 91 -14.87 -1.19 -23.40
C ALA A 91 -14.10 -0.21 -24.30
N HIS A 92 -14.73 0.93 -24.60
CA HIS A 92 -14.05 2.06 -25.22
C HIS A 92 -13.52 3.01 -24.15
N ILE A 93 -12.21 3.26 -24.16
CA ILE A 93 -11.54 4.18 -23.23
C ILE A 93 -12.22 5.56 -23.23
N HIS A 94 -12.33 6.16 -22.04
CA HIS A 94 -12.86 7.51 -21.90
C HIS A 94 -11.89 8.53 -22.54
N PRO A 95 -12.35 9.50 -23.37
CA PRO A 95 -11.47 10.45 -24.05
C PRO A 95 -10.54 11.24 -23.11
N LEU A 96 -11.05 11.69 -21.94
CA LEU A 96 -10.22 12.38 -20.95
C LEU A 96 -9.10 11.49 -20.38
N VAL A 97 -9.37 10.19 -20.17
CA VAL A 97 -8.37 9.26 -19.65
C VAL A 97 -7.32 8.96 -20.71
N SER A 98 -7.74 8.73 -21.96
CA SER A 98 -6.84 8.59 -23.11
C SER A 98 -5.93 9.82 -23.27
N SER A 99 -6.51 11.03 -23.17
CA SER A 99 -5.75 12.28 -23.22
C SER A 99 -4.78 12.42 -22.05
N PHE A 100 -5.14 11.97 -20.84
CA PHE A 100 -4.27 12.00 -19.68
C PHE A 100 -3.05 11.07 -19.85
N LEU A 101 -3.29 9.82 -20.28
CA LEU A 101 -2.23 8.82 -20.47
C LEU A 101 -1.22 9.21 -21.56
N THR A 102 -1.65 10.02 -22.53
CA THR A 102 -0.80 10.53 -23.62
C THR A 102 -0.27 11.94 -23.36
N LEU A 103 -0.56 12.55 -22.20
CA LEU A 103 -0.23 13.94 -21.91
C LEU A 103 1.29 14.16 -21.80
N GLY A 104 2.00 13.25 -21.13
CA GLY A 104 3.44 13.33 -20.90
C GLY A 104 3.84 14.33 -19.80
N ASN A 105 5.01 14.12 -19.21
CA ASN A 105 5.44 14.81 -17.99
C ASN A 105 5.59 16.32 -18.17
N GLU A 106 6.02 16.81 -19.33
CA GLU A 106 6.16 18.26 -19.58
C GLU A 106 4.83 19.01 -19.46
N ARG A 107 3.76 18.47 -20.06
CA ARG A 107 2.43 19.08 -20.02
C ARG A 107 1.77 18.89 -18.66
N ILE A 108 1.99 17.75 -18.00
CA ILE A 108 1.56 17.50 -16.61
C ILE A 108 2.18 18.53 -15.67
N LEU A 109 3.51 18.72 -15.76
CA LEU A 109 4.27 19.69 -14.98
C LEU A 109 3.71 21.10 -15.16
N ALA A 110 3.60 21.56 -16.41
CA ALA A 110 3.09 22.89 -16.72
C ALA A 110 1.66 23.12 -16.18
N ARG A 111 0.76 22.13 -16.33
CA ARG A 111 -0.62 22.24 -15.83
C ARG A 111 -0.67 22.25 -14.30
N TYR A 112 0.08 21.38 -13.64
CA TYR A 112 0.05 21.25 -12.19
C TYR A 112 0.59 22.49 -11.49
N THR A 113 1.73 23.03 -11.94
CA THR A 113 2.32 24.24 -11.33
C THR A 113 1.51 25.49 -11.63
N HIS A 114 0.75 25.54 -12.73
CA HIS A 114 -0.18 26.64 -13.00
C HIS A 114 -1.35 26.66 -12.01
N LEU A 115 -1.90 25.48 -11.67
CA LEU A 115 -2.98 25.36 -10.70
C LEU A 115 -2.49 25.46 -9.24
N ASN A 116 -1.19 25.25 -9.02
CA ASN A 116 -0.56 25.25 -7.71
C ASN A 116 0.66 26.19 -7.73
N PRO A 117 0.47 27.52 -7.73
CA PRO A 117 1.56 28.49 -7.87
C PRO A 117 2.59 28.46 -6.73
N GLN A 118 2.26 27.83 -5.60
CA GLN A 118 3.17 27.57 -4.49
C GLN A 118 4.16 26.42 -4.75
N VAL A 119 3.93 25.59 -5.78
CA VAL A 119 4.78 24.44 -6.09
C VAL A 119 6.03 24.90 -6.84
N ASN A 120 7.19 24.47 -6.36
CA ASN A 120 8.46 24.68 -7.03
C ASN A 120 8.55 23.80 -8.29
N PHE A 121 8.63 24.47 -9.44
CA PHE A 121 8.68 23.83 -10.76
C PHE A 121 9.87 22.88 -10.93
N ASP A 122 11.08 23.32 -10.57
CA ASP A 122 12.30 22.53 -10.77
C ASP A 122 12.32 21.30 -9.88
N VAL A 123 11.82 21.42 -8.64
CA VAL A 123 11.67 20.28 -7.73
C VAL A 123 10.70 19.24 -8.30
N LEU A 124 9.52 19.66 -8.78
CA LEU A 124 8.56 18.73 -9.38
C LEU A 124 9.12 18.06 -10.63
N LYS A 125 9.83 18.82 -11.47
CA LYS A 125 10.51 18.26 -12.65
C LYS A 125 11.51 17.17 -12.27
N ASN A 126 12.39 17.45 -11.32
CA ASN A 126 13.38 16.48 -10.83
C ASN A 126 12.73 15.21 -10.25
N LEU A 127 11.57 15.35 -9.61
CA LEU A 127 10.81 14.21 -9.08
C LEU A 127 10.19 13.37 -10.21
N LEU A 128 9.65 13.99 -11.26
CA LEU A 128 9.13 13.26 -12.42
C LEU A 128 10.24 12.55 -13.22
N ASP A 129 11.45 13.14 -13.24
CA ASP A 129 12.64 12.58 -13.89
C ASP A 129 13.39 11.57 -12.99
N TYR A 130 12.95 11.35 -11.75
CA TYR A 130 13.60 10.45 -10.81
C TYR A 130 13.61 9.01 -11.32
N LYS A 131 14.73 8.31 -11.09
CA LYS A 131 14.98 6.94 -11.52
C LYS A 131 15.04 5.99 -10.33
N PRO A 132 13.96 5.24 -10.04
CA PRO A 132 13.94 4.33 -8.89
C PRO A 132 14.95 3.20 -9.02
N LYS A 133 15.66 2.91 -7.91
CA LYS A 133 16.62 1.80 -7.86
C LYS A 133 15.94 0.48 -7.53
N TYR A 134 15.06 0.49 -6.54
CA TYR A 134 14.41 -0.70 -5.97
C TYR A 134 12.94 -0.80 -6.32
N PHE A 135 12.25 0.31 -6.61
CA PHE A 135 10.80 0.33 -6.76
C PHE A 135 10.34 0.99 -8.07
N ARG A 136 10.47 0.25 -9.18
CA ARG A 136 10.30 0.78 -10.54
C ARG A 136 8.89 0.64 -11.13
N TRP A 137 8.06 -0.21 -10.55
CA TRP A 137 6.67 -0.41 -10.96
C TRP A 137 5.77 -0.47 -9.73
N ALA A 138 4.74 0.36 -9.67
CA ALA A 138 3.95 0.51 -8.45
C ALA A 138 2.50 0.84 -8.76
N GLY A 139 1.63 0.59 -7.79
CA GLY A 139 0.26 1.08 -7.84
C GLY A 139 -0.15 1.64 -6.50
N SER A 140 -0.69 2.85 -6.49
CA SER A 140 -1.21 3.50 -5.29
C SER A 140 -2.72 3.56 -5.31
N ASP A 141 -3.31 3.33 -4.15
CA ASP A 141 -4.73 3.56 -3.89
C ASP A 141 -4.91 4.95 -3.34
N LEU A 142 -5.82 5.70 -3.96
CA LEU A 142 -6.08 7.08 -3.61
C LEU A 142 -7.56 7.30 -3.34
N PHE A 143 -7.82 8.19 -2.40
CA PHE A 143 -9.14 8.79 -2.23
C PHE A 143 -9.15 10.19 -2.80
N ASN A 144 -10.22 10.51 -3.53
CA ASN A 144 -10.60 11.89 -3.78
C ASN A 144 -11.38 12.39 -2.55
N VAL A 145 -10.77 13.31 -1.83
CA VAL A 145 -11.31 13.86 -0.58
C VAL A 145 -11.51 15.35 -0.71
N THR A 146 -12.26 15.89 0.25
CA THR A 146 -12.30 17.32 0.48
C THR A 146 -11.97 17.61 1.94
N THR A 147 -11.33 18.76 2.16
CA THR A 147 -10.96 19.26 3.50
C THR A 147 -12.11 20.02 4.12
N SER A 148 -12.01 20.32 5.41
CA SER A 148 -12.94 21.24 6.10
C SER A 148 -13.05 22.63 5.47
N SER A 149 -12.06 23.07 4.67
CA SER A 149 -12.10 24.32 3.91
C SER A 149 -12.72 24.19 2.51
N GLY A 150 -13.18 22.99 2.14
CA GLY A 150 -13.78 22.70 0.83
C GLY A 150 -12.76 22.41 -0.28
N GLN A 151 -11.47 22.25 0.04
CA GLN A 151 -10.44 21.94 -0.95
C GLN A 151 -10.48 20.47 -1.34
N ARG A 152 -10.77 20.20 -2.62
CA ARG A 152 -10.66 18.85 -3.21
C ARG A 152 -9.22 18.48 -3.49
N GLN A 153 -8.86 17.23 -3.21
CA GLN A 153 -7.52 16.70 -3.47
C GLN A 153 -7.44 15.18 -3.43
N MET A 154 -6.40 14.63 -4.06
CA MET A 154 -6.05 13.22 -4.00
C MET A 154 -5.10 12.95 -2.83
N ILE A 155 -5.44 11.95 -2.01
CA ILE A 155 -4.59 11.47 -0.90
C ILE A 155 -4.27 9.98 -1.06
N ILE A 156 -3.08 9.57 -0.65
CA ILE A 156 -2.59 8.19 -0.68
C ILE A 156 -3.15 7.42 0.52
N VAL A 157 -3.77 6.28 0.23
CA VAL A 157 -4.27 5.32 1.23
C VAL A 157 -3.25 4.19 1.45
N GLU A 158 -2.72 3.65 0.35
CA GLU A 158 -1.64 2.66 0.34
C GLU A 158 -0.91 2.64 -1.00
N THR A 159 0.32 2.12 -1.01
CA THR A 159 1.13 1.91 -2.23
C THR A 159 1.62 0.47 -2.27
N ASN A 160 1.51 -0.17 -3.44
CA ASN A 160 1.67 -1.60 -3.64
C ASN A 160 2.81 -1.93 -4.60
N SER A 161 3.67 -2.89 -4.22
CA SER A 161 4.87 -3.26 -5.00
C SER A 161 4.67 -4.28 -6.13
N CYS A 162 3.52 -4.92 -6.20
CA CYS A 162 3.10 -5.74 -7.34
C CYS A 162 1.59 -5.47 -7.53
N PRO A 163 1.22 -4.30 -8.07
CA PRO A 163 -0.18 -3.93 -8.20
C PRO A 163 -0.86 -4.80 -9.25
N SER A 164 -2.14 -5.11 -9.03
CA SER A 164 -3.01 -5.65 -10.05
C SER A 164 -3.82 -4.54 -10.69
N GLY A 165 -4.08 -4.65 -11.99
CA GLY A 165 -5.07 -3.83 -12.66
C GLY A 165 -4.99 -3.79 -14.17
N GLN A 166 -3.99 -4.40 -14.81
CA GLN A 166 -3.89 -4.40 -16.28
C GLN A 166 -5.12 -5.05 -16.91
N LYS A 167 -5.56 -6.17 -16.35
CA LYS A 167 -6.81 -6.85 -16.72
C LYS A 167 -8.08 -6.00 -16.59
N SER A 168 -8.01 -4.82 -15.96
CA SER A 168 -9.10 -3.88 -15.67
C SER A 168 -8.97 -2.55 -16.42
N MET A 169 -7.94 -2.36 -17.24
CA MET A 169 -7.70 -1.13 -17.98
C MET A 169 -8.10 -1.32 -19.46
N PRO A 170 -9.06 -0.54 -19.99
CA PRO A 170 -9.35 -0.52 -21.42
C PRO A 170 -8.12 -0.20 -22.25
N LEU A 171 -8.00 -0.84 -23.43
CA LEU A 171 -6.91 -0.57 -24.36
C LEU A 171 -6.98 0.89 -24.84
N LEU A 172 -5.81 1.49 -25.06
CA LEU A 172 -5.68 2.86 -25.57
C LEU A 172 -6.03 2.95 -27.05
N SER A 173 -5.73 1.89 -27.79
CA SER A 173 -6.01 1.71 -29.22
C SER A 173 -6.66 0.35 -29.45
N GLU A 174 -7.64 0.29 -30.34
CA GLU A 174 -8.26 -0.96 -30.80
C GLU A 174 -7.42 -1.67 -31.87
N LEU A 175 -6.39 -0.99 -32.41
CA LEU A 175 -5.52 -1.49 -33.46
C LEU A 175 -4.07 -1.57 -32.94
N GLY A 176 -3.53 -2.78 -32.87
CA GLY A 176 -2.09 -3.04 -32.70
C GLY A 176 -1.51 -2.89 -31.29
N ASP A 177 -2.34 -2.63 -30.27
CA ASP A 177 -1.94 -2.55 -28.86
C ASP A 177 -2.60 -3.66 -28.04
N ASP A 178 -2.45 -4.90 -28.48
CA ASP A 178 -3.11 -6.06 -27.86
C ASP A 178 -2.54 -6.35 -26.46
N HIS A 179 -1.31 -5.90 -26.19
CA HIS A 179 -0.62 -6.07 -24.91
C HIS A 179 -1.02 -5.03 -23.87
N GLY A 180 -1.52 -3.87 -24.30
CA GLY A 180 -1.89 -2.76 -23.42
C GLY A 180 -0.83 -2.47 -22.35
N GLY A 181 -1.29 -2.25 -21.12
CA GLY A 181 -0.39 -1.92 -20.01
C GLY A 181 0.58 -3.04 -19.61
N TYR A 182 0.37 -4.30 -20.01
CA TYR A 182 1.37 -5.36 -19.82
C TYR A 182 2.65 -5.05 -20.62
N GLY A 183 2.48 -4.73 -21.91
CA GLY A 183 3.58 -4.30 -22.80
C GLY A 183 4.33 -3.11 -22.23
N VAL A 184 3.58 -2.09 -21.83
CA VAL A 184 4.13 -0.85 -21.24
C VAL A 184 5.04 -1.12 -20.05
N VAL A 185 4.69 -2.02 -19.13
CA VAL A 185 5.55 -2.34 -17.96
C VAL A 185 6.75 -3.19 -18.38
N VAL A 186 6.53 -4.20 -19.21
CA VAL A 186 7.60 -5.11 -19.66
C VAL A 186 8.67 -4.33 -20.41
N ASP A 187 8.29 -3.57 -21.43
CA ASP A 187 9.23 -2.86 -22.29
C ASP A 187 10.05 -1.83 -21.56
N SER A 188 9.40 -1.18 -20.61
CA SER A 188 9.93 0.04 -20.05
C SER A 188 10.68 -0.14 -18.78
N THR A 189 10.33 -1.18 -18.05
CA THR A 189 10.93 -1.44 -16.76
C THR A 189 11.67 -2.76 -16.79
N PHE A 190 11.02 -3.85 -17.19
CA PHE A 190 11.64 -5.18 -17.12
C PHE A 190 12.77 -5.33 -18.15
N LEU A 191 12.54 -5.01 -19.42
CA LEU A 191 13.56 -5.16 -20.47
C LEU A 191 14.78 -4.27 -20.21
N GLN A 192 14.57 -3.04 -19.76
CA GLN A 192 15.67 -2.15 -19.37
C GLN A 192 16.52 -2.72 -18.22
N MET A 193 15.93 -3.51 -17.32
CA MET A 193 16.70 -4.21 -16.28
C MET A 193 17.57 -5.34 -16.83
N LEU A 194 17.32 -5.80 -18.06
CA LEU A 194 18.10 -6.82 -18.73
C LEU A 194 19.25 -6.25 -19.57
N ASP A 195 19.33 -4.92 -19.73
CA ASP A 195 20.38 -4.28 -20.51
C ASP A 195 21.77 -4.61 -19.92
N GLY A 196 22.61 -5.26 -20.73
CA GLY A 196 23.96 -5.69 -20.32
C GLY A 196 24.00 -6.98 -19.47
N VAL A 197 22.87 -7.65 -19.24
CA VAL A 197 22.81 -8.91 -18.50
C VAL A 197 23.16 -10.09 -19.41
N ASP A 198 24.12 -10.92 -18.99
CA ASP A 198 24.54 -12.10 -19.76
C ASP A 198 23.41 -13.15 -19.81
N LYS A 199 22.99 -13.49 -21.03
CA LYS A 199 21.95 -14.50 -21.29
C LYS A 199 22.39 -15.91 -20.90
N SER A 200 23.69 -16.19 -20.85
CA SER A 200 24.21 -17.50 -20.48
C SER A 200 23.96 -17.88 -19.01
N LEU A 201 23.65 -16.89 -18.17
CA LEU A 201 23.42 -17.06 -16.73
C LEU A 201 22.08 -17.72 -16.37
N GLY A 202 21.17 -17.90 -17.34
CA GLY A 202 19.90 -18.59 -17.13
C GLY A 202 18.74 -18.01 -17.93
N ASP A 203 17.55 -18.57 -17.72
CA ASP A 203 16.31 -18.17 -18.37
C ASP A 203 15.63 -16.98 -17.67
N LEU A 204 14.46 -16.59 -18.18
CA LEU A 204 13.56 -15.60 -17.59
C LEU A 204 12.39 -16.28 -16.90
N ALA A 205 11.83 -15.63 -15.88
CA ALA A 205 10.65 -16.14 -15.19
C ALA A 205 9.65 -15.08 -14.76
N VAL A 206 8.38 -15.49 -14.66
CA VAL A 206 7.34 -14.82 -13.88
C VAL A 206 6.90 -15.76 -12.76
N VAL A 207 6.97 -15.26 -11.53
CA VAL A 207 6.68 -16.07 -10.34
C VAL A 207 5.54 -15.43 -9.56
N TYR A 208 4.51 -16.19 -9.21
CA TYR A 208 3.28 -15.64 -8.62
C TYR A 208 2.67 -16.52 -7.55
N ASP A 209 1.91 -15.91 -6.64
CA ASP A 209 1.17 -16.61 -5.56
C ASP A 209 -0.34 -16.43 -5.66
N LYS A 210 -0.81 -15.63 -6.62
CA LYS A 210 -2.22 -15.42 -6.95
C LYS A 210 -2.37 -14.71 -8.30
N ASN A 211 -3.61 -14.56 -8.75
CA ASN A 211 -3.98 -13.79 -9.95
C ASN A 211 -3.28 -14.27 -11.24
N PRO A 212 -3.47 -15.56 -11.63
CA PRO A 212 -2.81 -16.13 -12.81
C PRO A 212 -3.11 -15.36 -14.10
N MET A 213 -4.26 -14.70 -14.22
CA MET A 213 -4.62 -13.87 -15.37
C MET A 213 -3.57 -12.77 -15.66
N GLU A 214 -3.12 -12.04 -14.63
CA GLU A 214 -2.08 -11.01 -14.82
C GLU A 214 -0.69 -11.60 -14.93
N ALA A 215 -0.35 -12.57 -14.08
CA ALA A 215 0.97 -13.19 -14.09
C ALA A 215 1.27 -13.86 -15.45
N SER A 216 0.31 -14.58 -16.01
CA SER A 216 0.44 -15.18 -17.35
C SER A 216 0.49 -14.13 -18.46
N GLY A 217 -0.22 -13.01 -18.33
CA GLY A 217 -0.16 -11.89 -19.29
C GLY A 217 1.25 -11.29 -19.35
N TYR A 218 1.86 -11.02 -18.20
CA TYR A 218 3.27 -10.58 -18.16
C TYR A 218 4.21 -11.63 -18.74
N ALA A 219 4.02 -12.92 -18.44
CA ALA A 219 4.88 -13.99 -18.97
C ALA A 219 4.82 -14.09 -20.50
N ALA A 220 3.62 -14.00 -21.07
CA ALA A 220 3.40 -14.07 -22.51
C ALA A 220 4.00 -12.84 -23.23
N VAL A 221 3.75 -11.63 -22.73
CA VAL A 221 4.37 -10.41 -23.27
C VAL A 221 5.89 -10.45 -23.15
N MET A 222 6.42 -10.91 -22.02
CA MET A 222 7.87 -11.08 -21.85
C MET A 222 8.44 -12.05 -22.89
N ALA A 223 7.82 -13.21 -23.09
CA ALA A 223 8.29 -14.20 -24.07
C ALA A 223 8.23 -13.64 -25.50
N GLU A 224 7.18 -12.89 -25.82
CA GLU A 224 7.01 -12.27 -27.12
C GLU A 224 8.02 -11.14 -27.39
N HIS A 225 8.27 -10.26 -26.43
CA HIS A 225 9.15 -9.10 -26.65
C HIS A 225 10.63 -9.46 -26.55
N THR A 226 11.00 -10.41 -25.69
CA THR A 226 12.39 -10.90 -25.60
C THR A 226 12.74 -11.90 -26.68
N LYS A 227 11.74 -12.56 -27.27
CA LYS A 227 11.90 -13.76 -28.11
C LYS A 227 12.65 -14.89 -27.40
N GLU A 228 12.55 -14.93 -26.07
CA GLU A 228 13.18 -15.93 -25.23
C GLU A 228 12.13 -16.82 -24.54
N LYS A 229 12.63 -17.93 -23.99
CA LYS A 229 11.85 -18.81 -23.13
C LYS A 229 11.56 -18.10 -21.80
N VAL A 230 10.30 -18.06 -21.39
CA VAL A 230 9.89 -17.57 -20.07
C VAL A 230 9.21 -18.68 -19.29
N TRP A 231 9.61 -18.85 -18.03
CA TRP A 231 8.96 -19.78 -17.10
C TRP A 231 7.87 -19.08 -16.30
N LEU A 232 6.68 -19.65 -16.25
CA LEU A 232 5.59 -19.21 -15.39
C LEU A 232 5.45 -20.22 -14.24
N ALA A 233 5.75 -19.78 -13.02
CA ALA A 233 5.79 -20.65 -11.84
C ALA A 233 4.93 -20.13 -10.69
N GLU A 234 4.19 -21.05 -10.07
CA GLU A 234 3.47 -20.79 -8.83
C GLU A 234 4.43 -20.89 -7.63
N PHE A 235 4.31 -19.98 -6.67
CA PHE A 235 5.17 -19.97 -5.49
C PHE A 235 4.36 -19.56 -4.26
N TYR A 236 3.58 -20.51 -3.73
CA TYR A 236 2.76 -20.30 -2.54
C TYR A 236 3.59 -20.39 -1.26
N ASP A 237 3.12 -19.72 -0.20
CA ASP A 237 3.77 -19.72 1.12
C ASP A 237 3.75 -21.10 1.79
N GLU A 238 2.58 -21.75 1.74
CA GLU A 238 2.31 -23.03 2.42
C GLU A 238 2.68 -24.26 1.58
N ASP A 239 3.39 -24.07 0.46
CA ASP A 239 3.79 -25.17 -0.41
C ASP A 239 5.01 -25.89 0.18
N PRO A 240 4.90 -27.17 0.59
CA PRO A 240 6.04 -27.92 1.11
C PRO A 240 7.06 -28.31 0.04
N ASN A 241 6.70 -28.23 -1.25
CA ASN A 241 7.55 -28.64 -2.36
C ASN A 241 7.42 -27.69 -3.56
N PRO A 242 7.74 -26.39 -3.38
CA PRO A 242 7.54 -25.39 -4.42
C PRO A 242 8.43 -25.64 -5.63
N PRO A 243 7.97 -25.27 -6.85
CA PRO A 243 8.77 -25.38 -8.06
C PRO A 243 9.82 -24.26 -8.18
N VAL A 244 10.10 -23.56 -7.09
CA VAL A 244 11.04 -22.43 -7.02
C VAL A 244 11.94 -22.63 -5.82
N ARG A 245 13.25 -22.47 -6.02
CA ARG A 245 14.24 -22.49 -4.95
C ARG A 245 15.35 -21.46 -5.20
N TRP A 246 16.15 -21.22 -4.18
CA TRP A 246 17.33 -20.36 -4.25
C TRP A 246 18.59 -21.17 -3.98
N VAL A 247 19.58 -21.05 -4.86
CA VAL A 247 20.89 -21.69 -4.73
C VAL A 247 21.97 -20.61 -4.93
N ASP A 248 22.72 -20.29 -3.88
CA ASP A 248 23.75 -19.24 -3.89
C ASP A 248 23.28 -17.91 -4.53
N GLY A 249 22.05 -17.49 -4.20
CA GLY A 249 21.46 -16.23 -4.67
C GLY A 249 20.89 -16.27 -6.09
N VAL A 250 20.98 -17.41 -6.77
CA VAL A 250 20.35 -17.67 -8.07
C VAL A 250 19.02 -18.38 -7.84
N MET A 251 17.95 -17.85 -8.43
CA MET A 251 16.66 -18.52 -8.48
C MET A 251 16.75 -19.68 -9.46
N GLU A 252 16.27 -20.84 -9.06
CA GLU A 252 16.06 -21.98 -9.94
C GLU A 252 14.59 -22.37 -9.96
N ILE A 253 14.11 -22.80 -11.12
CA ILE A 253 12.72 -23.21 -11.34
C ILE A 253 12.66 -24.67 -11.80
N ARG A 254 11.75 -25.45 -11.21
CA ARG A 254 11.50 -26.85 -11.55
C ARG A 254 10.41 -26.97 -12.61
N ASP A 255 10.71 -27.66 -13.71
CA ASP A 255 9.73 -27.97 -14.74
C ASP A 255 8.97 -29.30 -14.47
N LYS A 256 8.08 -29.67 -15.40
CA LYS A 256 7.29 -30.92 -15.32
C LYS A 256 8.14 -32.21 -15.37
N SER A 257 9.37 -32.13 -15.84
CA SER A 257 10.31 -33.25 -15.93
C SER A 257 11.20 -33.35 -14.69
N ASN A 258 10.96 -32.52 -13.66
CA ASN A 258 11.78 -32.35 -12.48
C ASN A 258 13.20 -31.80 -12.75
N GLU A 259 13.40 -31.14 -13.89
CA GLU A 259 14.65 -30.44 -14.18
C GLU A 259 14.63 -29.03 -13.59
N TRP A 260 15.74 -28.62 -13.00
CA TRP A 260 15.92 -27.28 -12.42
C TRP A 260 16.65 -26.38 -13.40
N HIS A 261 16.04 -25.24 -13.71
CA HIS A 261 16.55 -24.24 -14.65
C HIS A 261 16.95 -22.98 -13.90
N ALA A 262 18.19 -22.53 -14.06
CA ALA A 262 18.67 -21.27 -13.50
C ALA A 262 17.96 -20.07 -14.14
N ILE A 263 17.62 -19.06 -13.33
CA ILE A 263 16.91 -17.86 -13.76
C ILE A 263 17.80 -16.63 -13.56
N ARG A 264 18.11 -15.93 -14.65
CA ARG A 264 18.93 -14.70 -14.57
C ARG A 264 18.10 -13.48 -14.18
N ALA A 265 16.81 -13.46 -14.54
CA ALA A 265 15.91 -12.39 -14.17
C ALA A 265 14.46 -12.86 -13.99
N CYS A 266 13.81 -12.33 -12.95
CA CYS A 266 12.48 -12.71 -12.51
C CYS A 266 11.56 -11.48 -12.41
N PHE A 267 10.42 -11.55 -13.09
CA PHE A 267 9.28 -10.69 -12.82
C PHE A 267 8.52 -11.24 -11.62
N ARG A 268 8.69 -10.61 -10.45
CA ARG A 268 8.03 -11.05 -9.22
C ARG A 268 6.60 -10.54 -9.15
N TYR A 269 5.66 -11.48 -9.18
CA TYR A 269 4.24 -11.26 -8.89
C TYR A 269 3.80 -12.02 -7.62
N VAL A 270 4.72 -12.21 -6.68
CA VAL A 270 4.43 -12.78 -5.36
C VAL A 270 4.02 -11.67 -4.40
N THR A 271 2.81 -11.77 -3.85
CA THR A 271 2.13 -10.66 -3.20
C THR A 271 1.90 -10.80 -1.70
N GLN A 272 1.64 -12.01 -1.20
CA GLN A 272 1.42 -12.25 0.21
C GLN A 272 2.77 -12.56 0.84
N LYS A 273 3.19 -11.85 1.89
CA LYS A 273 4.46 -12.07 2.63
C LYS A 273 5.67 -12.47 1.77
N PRO A 274 6.00 -11.76 0.67
CA PRO A 274 7.04 -12.23 -0.25
C PRO A 274 8.45 -12.31 0.38
N TRP A 275 8.68 -11.58 1.48
CA TRP A 275 9.93 -11.59 2.23
C TRP A 275 10.27 -12.94 2.86
N ASN A 276 9.32 -13.88 2.98
CA ASN A 276 9.57 -15.22 3.51
C ASN A 276 9.99 -16.27 2.47
N ARG A 277 10.13 -15.85 1.20
CA ARG A 277 10.46 -16.74 0.06
C ARG A 277 11.50 -16.15 -0.88
N PHE A 278 11.73 -14.84 -0.81
CA PHE A 278 12.73 -14.14 -1.62
C PHE A 278 13.82 -13.59 -0.71
N PRO A 279 15.09 -13.94 -0.95
CA PRO A 279 16.22 -13.31 -0.28
C PRO A 279 16.24 -11.79 -0.50
N LEU A 280 16.73 -11.06 0.50
CA LEU A 280 16.91 -9.61 0.41
C LEU A 280 17.95 -9.22 -0.66
N ASN A 281 18.94 -10.08 -0.86
CA ASN A 281 20.00 -9.92 -1.84
C ASN A 281 20.02 -11.14 -2.76
N THR A 282 20.11 -10.91 -4.07
CA THR A 282 20.04 -11.97 -5.09
C THR A 282 21.01 -11.66 -6.23
N ARG A 283 21.52 -12.72 -6.86
CA ARG A 283 22.22 -12.65 -8.15
C ARG A 283 21.21 -12.57 -9.30
N THR A 284 20.11 -13.31 -9.20
CA THR A 284 18.97 -13.14 -10.10
C THR A 284 18.44 -11.72 -9.96
N ILE A 285 18.25 -11.03 -11.08
CA ILE A 285 17.65 -9.70 -11.10
C ILE A 285 16.14 -9.84 -10.84
N VAL A 286 15.64 -9.21 -9.79
CA VAL A 286 14.22 -9.29 -9.42
C VAL A 286 13.58 -7.93 -9.59
N LEU A 287 12.56 -7.83 -10.47
CA LEU A 287 11.75 -6.62 -10.58
C LEU A 287 11.03 -6.37 -9.25
N ASN A 288 11.26 -5.17 -8.70
CA ASN A 288 10.86 -4.79 -7.36
C ASN A 288 11.31 -5.81 -6.32
N ASN A 289 12.60 -5.84 -6.00
CA ASN A 289 13.15 -6.67 -4.92
C ASN A 289 12.33 -6.49 -3.62
N VAL A 290 12.21 -7.55 -2.80
CA VAL A 290 11.49 -7.54 -1.51
C VAL A 290 11.89 -6.42 -0.55
N VAL A 291 13.07 -5.83 -0.68
CA VAL A 291 13.45 -4.61 0.05
C VAL A 291 12.42 -3.49 -0.16
N SER A 292 11.90 -3.31 -1.38
CA SER A 292 10.83 -2.33 -1.65
C SER A 292 9.50 -2.67 -0.95
N CYS A 293 9.22 -3.96 -0.72
CA CYS A 293 8.05 -4.37 0.09
C CYS A 293 8.23 -3.93 1.54
N LEU A 294 9.37 -4.27 2.13
CA LEU A 294 9.69 -3.97 3.53
C LEU A 294 9.79 -2.45 3.78
N ALA A 295 10.33 -1.70 2.82
CA ALA A 295 10.48 -0.25 2.87
C ALA A 295 9.16 0.53 2.77
N GLY A 296 8.06 -0.13 2.40
CA GLY A 296 6.73 0.49 2.40
C GLY A 296 5.77 -0.06 1.37
N GLY A 297 6.25 -0.66 0.27
CA GLY A 297 5.40 -1.14 -0.82
C GLY A 297 4.48 -2.32 -0.46
N ARG A 298 4.67 -2.94 0.71
CA ARG A 298 3.73 -3.88 1.36
C ARG A 298 3.75 -3.77 2.89
N ASN A 299 4.31 -2.68 3.42
CA ASN A 299 4.45 -2.44 4.85
C ASN A 299 3.92 -1.04 5.14
N LYS A 300 2.66 -0.94 5.56
CA LYS A 300 1.97 0.35 5.73
C LYS A 300 2.63 1.22 6.80
N MET A 301 3.26 0.60 7.80
CA MET A 301 3.97 1.29 8.87
C MET A 301 5.22 2.00 8.35
N MET A 302 6.02 1.28 7.55
CA MET A 302 7.20 1.84 6.90
C MET A 302 6.85 2.84 5.80
N ALA A 303 5.76 2.62 5.06
CA ALA A 303 5.27 3.57 4.06
C ALA A 303 4.98 4.95 4.66
N ALA A 304 4.20 5.00 5.75
CA ALA A 304 3.88 6.25 6.43
C ALA A 304 5.15 6.99 6.90
N ARG A 305 6.20 6.26 7.32
CA ARG A 305 7.48 6.87 7.69
C ARG A 305 8.29 7.36 6.49
N ALA A 306 8.30 6.58 5.41
CA ALA A 306 8.93 6.97 4.15
C ALA A 306 8.32 8.28 3.62
N TYR A 307 6.99 8.42 3.72
CA TYR A 307 6.27 9.63 3.34
C TYR A 307 6.67 10.83 4.21
N ASP A 308 6.75 10.66 5.54
CA ASP A 308 7.21 11.73 6.44
C ASP A 308 8.64 12.19 6.12
N PHE A 309 9.56 11.25 5.83
CA PHE A 309 10.93 11.60 5.44
C PHE A 309 10.99 12.37 4.13
N LEU A 310 10.25 11.93 3.10
CA LEU A 310 10.21 12.68 1.85
C LEU A 310 9.54 14.05 2.04
N ASN A 311 8.48 14.15 2.83
CA ASN A 311 7.81 15.41 3.12
C ASN A 311 8.74 16.40 3.83
N ALA A 312 9.57 15.93 4.76
CA ALA A 312 10.59 16.75 5.39
C ALA A 312 11.68 17.22 4.40
N GLU A 313 12.09 16.38 3.45
CA GLU A 313 13.01 16.76 2.38
C GLU A 313 12.42 17.79 1.40
N LEU A 314 11.10 17.73 1.18
CA LEU A 314 10.37 18.59 0.26
C LEU A 314 9.82 19.86 0.93
N ASP A 315 10.12 20.09 2.21
CA ASP A 315 9.62 21.27 2.92
C ASP A 315 9.96 22.58 2.18
N GLY A 316 9.01 23.50 2.14
CA GLY A 316 9.12 24.74 1.37
C GLY A 316 8.98 24.62 -0.15
N SER A 317 8.89 23.41 -0.73
CA SER A 317 8.67 23.24 -2.19
C SER A 317 7.21 23.29 -2.62
N GLY A 318 6.26 23.32 -1.69
CA GLY A 318 4.82 23.22 -1.96
C GLY A 318 4.34 21.80 -2.32
N LEU A 319 5.22 20.80 -2.27
CA LEU A 319 4.92 19.40 -2.54
C LEU A 319 4.97 18.57 -1.26
N ALA A 320 4.04 17.62 -1.14
CA ALA A 320 4.06 16.59 -0.10
C ALA A 320 3.25 15.37 -0.57
N VAL A 321 3.65 14.19 -0.10
CA VAL A 321 2.77 13.02 -0.04
C VAL A 321 1.67 13.34 0.95
N ARG A 322 0.44 13.44 0.45
CA ARG A 322 -0.75 13.67 1.25
C ARG A 322 -1.35 12.32 1.62
N MET A 323 -1.55 12.11 2.91
CA MET A 323 -2.11 10.88 3.46
C MET A 323 -3.02 11.22 4.65
N PRO A 324 -3.98 10.36 5.01
CA PRO A 324 -4.66 10.49 6.29
C PRO A 324 -3.66 10.39 7.46
N GLU A 325 -3.93 11.08 8.57
CA GLU A 325 -3.08 11.03 9.76
C GLU A 325 -2.92 9.57 10.20
N THR A 326 -1.69 9.12 10.38
CA THR A 326 -1.39 7.70 10.64
C THR A 326 -0.45 7.59 11.83
N ILE A 327 -0.96 7.05 12.92
CA ILE A 327 -0.18 6.69 14.10
C ILE A 327 0.41 5.29 13.88
N ARG A 328 1.73 5.18 14.07
CA ARG A 328 2.53 3.98 13.81
C ARG A 328 2.89 3.26 15.11
N ASN A 329 3.36 2.03 15.00
CA ASN A 329 3.91 1.22 16.10
C ASN A 329 2.93 1.00 17.28
N VAL A 330 1.63 1.05 17.03
CA VAL A 330 0.60 0.99 18.08
C VAL A 330 0.40 -0.45 18.54
N THR A 331 0.45 -0.70 19.84
CA THR A 331 0.07 -1.99 20.42
C THR A 331 -1.43 -2.09 20.62
N LYS A 332 -1.97 -3.31 20.69
CA LYS A 332 -3.41 -3.54 20.85
C LYS A 332 -4.01 -2.79 22.05
N SER A 333 -3.29 -2.73 23.18
CA SER A 333 -3.72 -2.03 24.40
C SER A 333 -3.81 -0.51 24.28
N GLU A 334 -3.07 0.10 23.34
CA GLU A 334 -3.05 1.56 23.12
C GLU A 334 -4.15 2.04 22.18
N ILE A 335 -4.80 1.13 21.45
CA ILE A 335 -5.78 1.48 20.41
C ILE A 335 -6.94 2.34 20.93
N PRO A 336 -7.58 2.03 22.08
CA PRO A 336 -8.67 2.87 22.59
C PRO A 336 -8.25 4.32 22.81
N LEU A 337 -7.03 4.56 23.32
CA LEU A 337 -6.51 5.91 23.56
C LEU A 337 -6.40 6.72 22.26
N TRP A 338 -5.85 6.11 21.21
CA TRP A 338 -5.71 6.76 19.91
C TRP A 338 -7.07 6.99 19.24
N LEU A 339 -8.00 6.04 19.36
CA LEU A 339 -9.35 6.18 18.85
C LEU A 339 -10.07 7.37 19.50
N ASP A 340 -9.99 7.49 20.83
CA ASP A 340 -10.57 8.62 21.57
C ASP A 340 -9.96 9.95 21.11
N SER A 341 -8.63 10.00 20.92
CA SER A 341 -7.95 11.20 20.42
C SER A 341 -8.38 11.63 19.02
N MET A 342 -8.89 10.69 18.20
CA MET A 342 -9.41 10.92 16.85
C MET A 342 -10.93 11.22 16.81
N GLY A 343 -11.58 11.36 17.96
CA GLY A 343 -13.02 11.59 18.05
C GLY A 343 -13.87 10.34 17.86
N GLY A 344 -13.35 9.18 18.29
CA GLY A 344 -14.10 7.91 18.36
C GLY A 344 -14.17 7.12 17.05
N HIS A 345 -13.58 7.64 15.97
CA HIS A 345 -13.58 6.99 14.65
C HIS A 345 -12.15 6.81 14.15
N ALA A 346 -11.81 5.64 13.63
CA ALA A 346 -10.50 5.37 13.02
C ALA A 346 -10.55 4.15 12.09
N VAL A 347 -9.48 3.96 11.32
CA VAL A 347 -9.21 2.74 10.59
C VAL A 347 -7.99 2.08 11.20
N LEU A 348 -8.16 0.86 11.73
CA LEU A 348 -7.07 0.04 12.23
C LEU A 348 -6.57 -0.85 11.09
N LYS A 349 -5.26 -0.92 10.92
CA LYS A 349 -4.67 -1.81 9.91
C LYS A 349 -3.53 -2.64 10.46
N VAL A 350 -3.55 -3.92 10.12
CA VAL A 350 -2.38 -4.79 10.19
C VAL A 350 -1.40 -4.34 9.11
N PRO A 351 -0.15 -3.95 9.46
CA PRO A 351 0.74 -3.26 8.53
C PRO A 351 1.11 -4.07 7.28
N TYR A 352 1.20 -5.41 7.42
CA TYR A 352 1.76 -6.32 6.41
C TYR A 352 0.71 -7.07 5.57
N SER A 353 -0.56 -6.98 5.97
CA SER A 353 -1.67 -7.64 5.28
C SER A 353 -2.03 -6.95 3.96
N ASN A 354 -2.59 -7.68 3.01
CA ASN A 354 -2.92 -7.18 1.66
C ASN A 354 -4.38 -7.46 1.28
N ALA A 355 -4.88 -6.81 0.22
CA ALA A 355 -6.21 -7.03 -0.36
C ALA A 355 -7.38 -6.79 0.63
N GLY A 356 -7.25 -5.78 1.49
CA GLY A 356 -8.27 -5.43 2.48
C GLY A 356 -8.33 -6.34 3.70
N GLN A 357 -7.52 -7.40 3.74
CA GLN A 357 -7.41 -8.24 4.92
C GLN A 357 -6.68 -7.47 6.01
N GLY A 358 -7.13 -7.61 7.26
CA GLY A 358 -6.56 -6.90 8.40
C GLY A 358 -6.78 -5.39 8.33
N VAL A 359 -7.88 -4.93 7.73
CA VAL A 359 -8.33 -3.53 7.79
C VAL A 359 -9.67 -3.52 8.51
N TYR A 360 -9.78 -2.71 9.56
CA TYR A 360 -10.97 -2.63 10.42
C TYR A 360 -11.39 -1.17 10.52
N THR A 361 -12.61 -0.88 10.10
CA THR A 361 -13.24 0.42 10.28
C THR A 361 -13.91 0.42 11.64
N ILE A 362 -13.58 1.42 12.46
CA ILE A 362 -14.13 1.57 13.81
C ILE A 362 -14.93 2.87 13.83
N THR A 363 -16.25 2.73 13.99
CA THR A 363 -17.22 3.83 14.10
C THR A 363 -18.10 3.70 15.35
N ASN A 364 -18.02 2.57 16.05
CA ASN A 364 -18.76 2.32 17.27
C ASN A 364 -18.00 1.39 18.23
N LYS A 365 -18.53 1.27 19.45
CA LYS A 365 -17.90 0.47 20.53
C LYS A 365 -17.91 -1.03 20.24
N GLU A 366 -18.88 -1.52 19.48
CA GLU A 366 -19.01 -2.94 19.18
C GLU A 366 -17.92 -3.38 18.20
N GLU A 367 -17.69 -2.62 17.12
CA GLU A 367 -16.59 -2.87 16.19
C GLU A 367 -15.22 -2.83 16.90
N LEU A 368 -15.04 -1.90 17.85
CA LEU A 368 -13.84 -1.87 18.68
C LEU A 368 -13.72 -3.13 19.54
N ARG A 369 -14.81 -3.54 20.21
CA ARG A 369 -14.84 -4.74 21.06
C ARG A 369 -14.48 -5.99 20.25
N GLU A 370 -15.09 -6.17 19.08
CA GLU A 370 -14.80 -7.28 18.17
C GLU A 370 -13.33 -7.31 17.75
N PHE A 371 -12.77 -6.15 17.38
CA PHE A 371 -11.34 -6.05 17.06
C PHE A 371 -10.44 -6.41 18.26
N MET A 372 -10.81 -5.95 19.45
CA MET A 372 -10.06 -6.17 20.69
C MET A 372 -10.17 -7.62 21.20
N GLU A 373 -11.22 -8.35 20.84
CA GLU A 373 -11.36 -9.78 21.15
C GLU A 373 -10.73 -10.69 20.10
N ALA A 374 -10.58 -10.21 18.87
CA ALA A 374 -9.96 -10.97 17.79
C ALA A 374 -8.49 -11.32 18.10
N ASP A 375 -8.09 -12.53 17.70
CA ASP A 375 -6.71 -12.97 17.74
C ASP A 375 -5.93 -12.42 16.54
N HIS A 376 -4.73 -11.90 16.79
CA HIS A 376 -3.91 -11.24 15.79
C HIS A 376 -2.50 -11.81 15.81
N HIS A 377 -2.01 -12.22 14.64
CA HIS A 377 -0.65 -12.77 14.48
C HIS A 377 0.46 -11.74 14.75
N TYR A 378 0.20 -10.46 14.47
CA TYR A 378 1.17 -9.38 14.67
C TYR A 378 0.74 -8.51 15.85
N ASP A 379 1.72 -8.04 16.62
CA ASP A 379 1.50 -7.22 17.83
C ASP A 379 1.44 -5.72 17.56
N LYS A 380 1.81 -5.30 16.34
CA LYS A 380 1.87 -3.90 15.95
C LYS A 380 0.84 -3.57 14.88
N PHE A 381 0.16 -2.46 15.09
CA PHE A 381 -0.89 -1.92 14.22
C PHE A 381 -0.54 -0.50 13.79
N ILE A 382 -1.24 -0.02 12.77
CA ILE A 382 -1.38 1.40 12.52
C ILE A 382 -2.81 1.85 12.80
N VAL A 383 -2.95 3.02 13.42
CA VAL A 383 -4.23 3.70 13.62
C VAL A 383 -4.25 4.88 12.67
N GLN A 384 -5.10 4.82 11.66
CA GLN A 384 -5.22 5.84 10.62
C GLN A 384 -6.54 6.59 10.77
N SER A 385 -6.52 7.92 10.56
CA SER A 385 -7.73 8.73 10.56
C SER A 385 -8.70 8.22 9.49
N LEU A 386 -9.94 7.96 9.90
CA LEU A 386 -11.01 7.51 9.04
C LEU A 386 -11.48 8.66 8.15
N VAL A 387 -11.53 8.38 6.85
CA VAL A 387 -12.14 9.23 5.83
C VAL A 387 -13.53 8.67 5.55
N GLY A 388 -14.57 9.38 5.97
CA GLY A 388 -15.96 8.94 5.84
C GLY A 388 -16.83 10.08 5.32
N ASN A 389 -18.04 10.21 5.87
CA ASN A 389 -18.85 11.43 5.70
C ASN A 389 -18.31 12.56 6.59
N ALA A 390 -18.60 13.81 6.25
CA ALA A 390 -18.20 14.98 7.06
C ALA A 390 -18.68 14.91 8.53
N SER A 391 -19.82 14.27 8.78
CA SER A 391 -20.43 14.10 10.10
C SER A 391 -19.72 13.08 11.02
N TRP A 392 -19.02 12.09 10.45
CA TRP A 392 -18.43 10.97 11.21
C TRP A 392 -17.00 10.60 10.77
N SER A 393 -16.32 11.50 10.05
CA SER A 393 -14.87 11.38 9.81
C SER A 393 -14.07 11.76 11.05
N SER A 394 -12.89 11.14 11.20
CA SER A 394 -11.98 11.40 12.33
C SER A 394 -11.59 12.87 12.43
N ILE A 395 -11.35 13.31 13.66
CA ILE A 395 -10.78 14.62 13.96
C ILE A 395 -9.25 14.47 13.99
N THR A 396 -8.54 15.29 13.20
CA THR A 396 -7.07 15.32 13.20
C THR A 396 -6.57 16.73 13.48
N ARG A 397 -5.27 16.86 13.77
CA ARG A 397 -4.62 18.18 13.95
C ARG A 397 -4.69 19.06 12.69
N ALA A 398 -4.69 18.45 11.52
CA ALA A 398 -4.72 19.12 10.23
C ALA A 398 -6.16 19.35 9.69
N GLY A 399 -7.19 19.03 10.48
CA GLY A 399 -8.59 19.12 10.09
C GLY A 399 -9.21 17.75 9.76
N LYS A 400 -10.28 17.73 8.97
CA LYS A 400 -10.93 16.48 8.55
C LYS A 400 -10.80 16.28 7.05
N PHE A 401 -10.60 15.02 6.65
CA PHE A 401 -10.87 14.56 5.29
C PHE A 401 -12.19 13.83 5.28
N TYR A 402 -13.02 14.14 4.28
CA TYR A 402 -14.23 13.38 3.99
C TYR A 402 -14.29 13.06 2.50
N HIS A 403 -14.93 11.94 2.18
CA HIS A 403 -15.03 11.45 0.81
C HIS A 403 -15.84 12.42 -0.05
N VAL A 404 -15.33 12.70 -1.26
CA VAL A 404 -16.15 13.29 -2.32
C VAL A 404 -17.21 12.28 -2.79
N GLY A 405 -16.80 11.01 -2.90
CA GLY A 405 -17.64 9.91 -3.35
C GLY A 405 -18.00 9.99 -4.84
N THR A 406 -18.80 9.04 -5.30
CA THR A 406 -19.34 9.03 -6.67
C THR A 406 -20.37 10.13 -6.89
N ILE A 407 -20.60 10.51 -8.15
CA ILE A 407 -21.78 11.30 -8.52
C ILE A 407 -23.04 10.58 -8.01
N PRO A 408 -23.99 11.28 -7.35
CA PRO A 408 -25.21 10.66 -6.85
C PRO A 408 -25.98 9.94 -7.96
N ASN A 409 -26.43 8.72 -7.67
CA ASN A 409 -27.28 7.98 -8.60
C ASN A 409 -28.73 8.51 -8.60
N LYS A 410 -29.63 7.87 -9.36
CA LYS A 410 -31.05 8.26 -9.43
C LYS A 410 -31.81 8.16 -8.09
N LYS A 411 -31.26 7.46 -7.09
CA LYS A 411 -31.78 7.37 -5.72
C LYS A 411 -31.11 8.38 -4.78
N ASN A 412 -30.32 9.32 -5.30
CA ASN A 412 -29.49 10.27 -4.56
C ASN A 412 -28.43 9.60 -3.68
N HIS A 413 -28.07 8.35 -3.97
CA HIS A 413 -27.02 7.65 -3.24
C HIS A 413 -25.64 8.00 -3.80
N THR A 414 -24.75 8.39 -2.89
CA THR A 414 -23.31 8.54 -3.13
C THR A 414 -22.59 7.34 -2.54
N PHE A 415 -21.55 6.85 -3.19
CA PHE A 415 -20.76 5.73 -2.70
C PHE A 415 -19.31 6.17 -2.51
N VAL A 416 -18.62 5.57 -1.54
CA VAL A 416 -17.16 5.66 -1.49
C VAL A 416 -16.58 4.97 -2.72
N SER A 417 -15.59 5.62 -3.30
CA SER A 417 -14.74 5.04 -4.32
C SER A 417 -13.28 5.34 -4.03
N ASP A 418 -12.42 4.42 -4.41
CA ASP A 418 -11.00 4.67 -4.58
C ASP A 418 -10.62 4.69 -6.05
N LEU A 419 -9.47 5.32 -6.31
CA LEU A 419 -8.79 5.27 -7.59
C LEU A 419 -7.45 4.55 -7.39
N ARG A 420 -7.20 3.48 -8.13
CA ARG A 420 -5.87 2.89 -8.23
C ARG A 420 -5.17 3.46 -9.45
N VAL A 421 -4.04 4.12 -9.22
CA VAL A 421 -3.15 4.61 -10.28
C VAL A 421 -1.87 3.78 -10.27
N MET A 422 -1.54 3.18 -11.40
CA MET A 422 -0.29 2.46 -11.60
C MET A 422 0.69 3.30 -12.41
N VAL A 423 1.94 3.29 -11.96
CA VAL A 423 3.06 3.95 -12.62
C VAL A 423 4.19 2.97 -12.84
N CYS A 424 4.95 3.20 -13.90
CA CYS A 424 6.25 2.60 -14.08
C CYS A 424 7.29 3.69 -14.30
N ALA A 425 8.55 3.35 -14.04
CA ALA A 425 9.68 4.22 -14.25
C ALA A 425 10.75 3.52 -15.10
N ASN A 426 11.48 4.34 -15.84
CA ASN A 426 12.60 3.93 -16.67
C ASN A 426 13.67 5.04 -16.65
N ASP A 427 14.67 4.95 -17.52
CA ASP A 427 15.70 5.99 -17.65
C ASP A 427 15.19 7.38 -18.08
N GLY A 428 13.95 7.48 -18.55
CA GLY A 428 13.26 8.73 -18.86
C GLY A 428 12.32 9.23 -17.76
N GLY A 429 12.38 8.64 -16.57
CA GLY A 429 11.52 9.01 -15.43
C GLY A 429 10.23 8.21 -15.36
N PHE A 430 9.23 8.77 -14.67
CA PHE A 430 7.94 8.12 -14.44
C PHE A 430 6.96 8.29 -15.59
N ARG A 431 6.00 7.35 -15.69
CA ARG A 431 4.78 7.54 -16.47
C ARG A 431 3.59 6.77 -15.88
N PRO A 432 2.34 7.19 -16.15
CA PRO A 432 1.17 6.39 -15.83
C PRO A 432 1.04 5.18 -16.76
N VAL A 433 0.51 4.07 -16.25
CA VAL A 433 0.36 2.81 -17.00
C VAL A 433 -1.09 2.38 -17.07
N ALA A 434 -1.76 2.32 -15.93
CA ALA A 434 -3.14 1.85 -15.85
C ALA A 434 -3.85 2.49 -14.67
N ILE A 435 -5.15 2.69 -14.84
CA ILE A 435 -6.02 3.33 -13.85
C ILE A 435 -7.32 2.56 -13.82
N TYR A 436 -7.84 2.31 -12.63
CA TYR A 436 -9.21 1.83 -12.44
C TYR A 436 -9.72 2.29 -11.09
N ALA A 437 -11.04 2.26 -10.89
CA ALA A 437 -11.64 2.61 -9.62
C ALA A 437 -12.42 1.44 -9.04
N ARG A 438 -12.57 1.42 -7.72
CA ARG A 438 -13.44 0.45 -7.03
C ARG A 438 -14.41 1.22 -6.17
N ARG A 439 -15.66 0.74 -6.15
CA ARG A 439 -16.74 1.31 -5.35
C ARG A 439 -17.05 0.44 -4.14
N ALA A 440 -17.46 1.05 -3.04
CA ALA A 440 -18.05 0.35 -1.90
C ALA A 440 -19.38 -0.33 -2.26
N ARG A 441 -19.83 -1.25 -1.41
CA ARG A 441 -21.05 -2.04 -1.64
C ARG A 441 -22.30 -1.20 -1.37
N MET A 442 -22.30 -0.50 -0.24
CA MET A 442 -23.44 0.27 0.24
C MET A 442 -23.19 1.78 0.13
N PRO A 443 -24.25 2.60 0.02
CA PRO A 443 -24.14 4.05 0.00
C PRO A 443 -23.43 4.61 1.23
N LEU A 444 -22.69 5.71 1.06
CA LEU A 444 -22.11 6.46 2.16
C LEU A 444 -23.21 7.28 2.86
N LEU A 445 -23.65 6.82 4.04
CA LEU A 445 -24.69 7.48 4.81
C LEU A 445 -24.25 8.85 5.33
N ARG A 446 -25.23 9.75 5.50
CA ARG A 446 -24.99 11.05 6.12
C ARG A 446 -24.84 10.90 7.62
N HIS A 447 -25.65 10.08 8.26
CA HIS A 447 -25.53 9.74 9.66
C HIS A 447 -25.52 8.21 9.79
N LEU A 448 -24.72 7.67 10.72
CA LEU A 448 -24.58 6.22 10.86
C LEU A 448 -25.90 5.57 11.31
N GLU A 449 -26.72 6.33 12.04
CA GLU A 449 -28.06 5.96 12.49
C GLU A 449 -29.14 5.99 11.40
N ASP A 450 -28.85 6.52 10.20
CA ASP A 450 -29.82 6.58 9.09
C ASP A 450 -30.24 5.16 8.63
N ASP A 451 -29.32 4.19 8.73
CA ASP A 451 -29.58 2.76 8.51
C ASP A 451 -28.62 1.90 9.35
N PRO A 452 -29.05 1.44 10.54
CA PRO A 452 -28.19 0.66 11.45
C PRO A 452 -27.91 -0.77 10.96
N SER A 453 -28.54 -1.21 9.87
CA SER A 453 -28.28 -2.54 9.29
C SER A 453 -27.02 -2.58 8.43
N ILE A 454 -26.51 -1.41 8.02
CA ILE A 454 -25.35 -1.29 7.15
C ILE A 454 -24.09 -1.14 8.01
N THR A 455 -23.12 -2.02 7.79
CA THR A 455 -21.84 -1.94 8.50
C THR A 455 -20.94 -0.83 7.95
N SER A 456 -20.04 -0.30 8.78
CA SER A 456 -19.06 0.71 8.33
C SER A 456 -18.19 0.19 7.18
N TRP A 457 -17.84 -1.09 7.21
CA TRP A 457 -17.06 -1.75 6.16
C TRP A 457 -17.82 -1.83 4.83
N GLU A 458 -19.14 -2.00 4.83
CA GLU A 458 -19.91 -2.03 3.59
C GLU A 458 -19.99 -0.66 2.91
N MET A 459 -19.89 0.43 3.68
CA MET A 459 -19.85 1.80 3.17
C MET A 459 -18.46 2.25 2.73
N LEU A 460 -17.40 1.77 3.39
CA LEU A 460 -16.02 2.26 3.19
C LEU A 460 -15.13 1.26 2.43
N GLY A 461 -15.40 -0.04 2.54
CA GLY A 461 -14.60 -1.11 1.96
C GLY A 461 -14.75 -1.19 0.45
N THR A 462 -13.71 -0.77 -0.28
CA THR A 462 -13.67 -0.79 -1.75
C THR A 462 -13.06 -2.07 -2.32
N ASN A 463 -12.41 -2.90 -1.50
CA ASN A 463 -11.77 -4.15 -1.92
C ASN A 463 -12.74 -5.05 -2.71
N LEU A 464 -12.30 -5.61 -3.84
CA LEU A 464 -13.15 -6.46 -4.68
C LEU A 464 -13.18 -7.92 -4.23
N SER A 465 -12.18 -8.36 -3.47
CA SER A 465 -12.08 -9.71 -2.94
C SER A 465 -13.09 -9.90 -1.81
N VAL A 466 -13.94 -10.92 -1.95
CA VAL A 466 -14.91 -11.30 -0.91
C VAL A 466 -14.79 -12.80 -0.63
N LYS A 467 -15.00 -13.18 0.62
CA LYS A 467 -14.93 -14.57 1.06
C LYS A 467 -16.37 -15.11 1.11
N VAL A 468 -16.66 -16.13 0.31
CA VAL A 468 -17.96 -16.82 0.24
C VAL A 468 -17.70 -18.30 0.54
N GLU A 469 -18.32 -18.86 1.58
CA GLU A 469 -18.20 -20.29 1.93
C GLU A 469 -16.74 -20.81 2.01
N ASP A 470 -15.85 -20.01 2.61
CA ASP A 470 -14.40 -20.25 2.69
C ASP A 470 -13.60 -20.16 1.38
N GLU A 471 -14.24 -19.87 0.25
CA GLU A 471 -13.59 -19.56 -1.02
C GLU A 471 -13.53 -18.05 -1.30
N TRP A 472 -12.45 -17.62 -1.93
CA TRP A 472 -12.30 -16.22 -2.33
C TRP A 472 -12.87 -16.01 -3.73
N THR A 473 -13.81 -15.08 -3.86
CA THR A 473 -14.36 -14.62 -5.14
C THR A 473 -14.16 -13.12 -5.32
N THR A 474 -14.49 -12.59 -6.49
CA THR A 474 -14.30 -11.18 -6.87
C THR A 474 -15.63 -10.55 -7.29
N GLU A 475 -16.00 -9.44 -6.65
CA GLU A 475 -17.21 -8.67 -6.99
C GLU A 475 -16.95 -7.69 -8.15
N ALA A 476 -16.81 -8.23 -9.37
CA ALA A 476 -16.49 -7.44 -10.57
C ALA A 476 -17.51 -6.33 -10.92
N GLN A 477 -18.71 -6.35 -10.35
CA GLN A 477 -19.72 -5.30 -10.56
C GLN A 477 -19.37 -3.98 -9.88
N ARG A 478 -18.50 -3.99 -8.86
CA ARG A 478 -18.01 -2.79 -8.16
C ARG A 478 -16.74 -2.20 -8.75
N LEU A 479 -16.12 -2.92 -9.69
CA LEU A 479 -15.04 -2.39 -10.51
C LEU A 479 -15.64 -1.35 -11.47
N LEU A 480 -15.07 -0.14 -11.46
CA LEU A 480 -15.40 0.95 -12.37
C LEU A 480 -14.24 1.11 -13.35
N LEU A 481 -14.51 0.85 -14.63
CA LEU A 481 -13.50 0.95 -15.69
C LEU A 481 -13.25 2.41 -16.06
N MET A 482 -12.10 2.68 -16.68
CA MET A 482 -11.79 3.97 -17.28
C MET A 482 -12.41 4.12 -18.68
N ASP A 483 -13.64 3.65 -18.82
CA ASP A 483 -14.40 3.64 -20.07
C ASP A 483 -15.44 4.77 -20.11
N ARG A 484 -16.13 4.92 -21.24
CA ARG A 484 -17.16 5.95 -21.40
C ARG A 484 -18.37 5.81 -20.46
N LYS A 485 -18.59 4.62 -19.90
CA LYS A 485 -19.79 4.28 -19.11
C LYS A 485 -19.58 4.51 -17.63
N ASP A 486 -18.44 4.08 -17.10
CA ASP A 486 -18.16 4.04 -15.68
C ASP A 486 -17.43 5.31 -15.20
N PHE A 487 -16.52 5.87 -16.00
CA PHE A 487 -15.66 6.99 -15.59
C PHE A 487 -16.44 8.20 -15.05
N ASN A 488 -17.52 8.60 -15.73
CA ASN A 488 -18.31 9.76 -15.36
C ASN A 488 -19.01 9.61 -13.99
N GLN A 489 -19.17 8.39 -13.49
CA GLN A 489 -19.73 8.15 -12.15
C GLN A 489 -18.77 8.59 -11.04
N LEU A 490 -17.47 8.75 -11.33
CA LEU A 490 -16.46 9.11 -10.34
C LEU A 490 -16.44 10.61 -10.02
N GLY A 491 -16.96 11.47 -10.90
CA GLY A 491 -16.94 12.93 -10.69
C GLY A 491 -15.53 13.54 -10.69
N ILE A 492 -14.57 12.88 -11.36
CA ILE A 492 -13.18 13.31 -11.49
C ILE A 492 -12.87 13.80 -12.92
N GLY A 493 -12.00 14.80 -13.02
CA GLY A 493 -11.52 15.37 -14.27
C GLY A 493 -10.03 15.11 -14.51
N ILE A 494 -9.48 15.75 -15.54
CA ILE A 494 -8.06 15.62 -15.89
C ILE A 494 -7.12 16.13 -14.78
N ASP A 495 -7.51 17.19 -14.08
CA ASP A 495 -6.70 17.77 -13.01
C ASP A 495 -6.65 16.84 -11.78
N ASP A 496 -7.74 16.15 -11.45
CA ASP A 496 -7.75 15.12 -10.40
C ASP A 496 -6.85 13.92 -10.80
N LEU A 497 -6.84 13.52 -12.07
CA LEU A 497 -5.96 12.44 -12.57
C LEU A 497 -4.48 12.84 -12.51
N ILE A 498 -4.16 14.09 -12.86
CA ILE A 498 -2.81 14.66 -12.73
C ILE A 498 -2.38 14.66 -11.26
N ASP A 499 -3.26 15.14 -10.38
CA ASP A 499 -3.00 15.17 -8.93
C ASP A 499 -2.77 13.75 -8.37
N ALA A 500 -3.58 12.78 -8.81
CA ALA A 500 -3.43 11.38 -8.43
C ALA A 500 -2.11 10.76 -8.89
N TYR A 501 -1.70 11.08 -10.13
CA TYR A 501 -0.43 10.63 -10.68
C TYR A 501 0.76 11.22 -9.92
N ILE A 502 0.76 12.52 -9.64
CA ILE A 502 1.83 13.17 -8.87
C ILE A 502 1.92 12.57 -7.46
N GLN A 503 0.79 12.39 -6.78
CA GLN A 503 0.79 11.73 -5.46
C GLN A 503 1.33 10.31 -5.51
N THR A 504 1.00 9.56 -6.57
CA THR A 504 1.53 8.21 -6.79
C THR A 504 3.05 8.24 -7.01
N VAL A 505 3.55 9.17 -7.82
CA VAL A 505 5.00 9.35 -8.04
C VAL A 505 5.72 9.68 -6.73
N LEU A 506 5.21 10.65 -5.96
CA LEU A 506 5.80 11.02 -4.67
C LEU A 506 5.84 9.84 -3.69
N SER A 507 4.76 9.05 -3.60
CA SER A 507 4.73 7.89 -2.70
C SER A 507 5.73 6.80 -3.10
N VAL A 508 5.92 6.59 -4.40
CA VAL A 508 6.92 5.64 -4.92
C VAL A 508 8.34 6.13 -4.65
N ILE A 509 8.63 7.41 -4.89
CA ILE A 509 9.95 8.00 -4.60
C ILE A 509 10.28 7.89 -3.12
N ALA A 510 9.31 8.16 -2.24
CA ALA A 510 9.48 8.04 -0.80
C ALA A 510 9.90 6.62 -0.40
N ILE A 511 9.17 5.61 -0.89
CA ILE A 511 9.45 4.20 -0.59
C ILE A 511 10.77 3.75 -1.23
N ASP A 512 11.08 4.19 -2.45
CA ASP A 512 12.36 3.88 -3.09
C ASP A 512 13.55 4.47 -2.32
N LYS A 513 13.46 5.72 -1.86
CA LYS A 513 14.47 6.34 -1.00
C LYS A 513 14.58 5.62 0.35
N MET A 514 13.47 5.17 0.92
CA MET A 514 13.51 4.33 2.12
C MET A 514 14.22 3.00 1.86
N ALA A 515 13.94 2.34 0.73
CA ALA A 515 14.63 1.12 0.33
C ALA A 515 16.13 1.34 0.17
N GLN A 516 16.55 2.47 -0.40
CA GLN A 516 17.97 2.84 -0.49
C GLN A 516 18.60 3.07 0.89
N ARG A 517 17.90 3.72 1.82
CA ARG A 517 18.39 3.90 3.21
C ARG A 517 18.60 2.59 3.95
N LEU A 518 17.74 1.61 3.71
CA LEU A 518 17.85 0.26 4.30
C LEU A 518 18.93 -0.59 3.63
N MET A 519 19.60 -0.09 2.60
CA MET A 519 20.65 -0.81 1.86
C MET A 519 21.97 -0.04 1.96
N LYS A 520 22.85 -0.45 2.87
CA LYS A 520 24.16 0.17 3.07
C LYS A 520 25.22 -0.40 2.12
N GLU A 521 26.19 0.42 1.75
CA GLU A 521 27.38 -0.04 1.03
C GLU A 521 28.21 -0.95 1.92
N ASN A 522 28.71 -2.05 1.36
CA ASN A 522 29.61 -2.94 2.07
C ASN A 522 31.04 -2.37 2.03
N THR A 523 31.49 -1.77 3.13
CA THR A 523 32.77 -1.04 3.21
C THR A 523 33.99 -1.91 3.56
N SER A 524 33.82 -3.22 3.77
CA SER A 524 34.92 -4.14 4.11
C SER A 524 35.05 -5.31 3.11
N PRO A 525 35.92 -5.19 2.08
CA PRO A 525 36.20 -6.25 1.13
C PRO A 525 36.85 -7.51 1.75
N ASP A 526 37.56 -7.37 2.87
CA ASP A 526 38.37 -8.44 3.47
C ASP A 526 37.53 -9.55 4.15
N GLU A 527 36.23 -9.31 4.37
CA GLU A 527 35.27 -10.29 4.90
C GLU A 527 34.45 -10.98 3.79
N MET A 528 34.91 -10.97 2.54
CA MET A 528 34.31 -11.74 1.43
C MET A 528 34.14 -13.25 1.70
N GLY A 529 34.79 -13.78 2.76
CA GLY A 529 34.73 -15.18 3.17
C GLY A 529 33.83 -15.50 4.37
N ALA A 530 33.42 -14.51 5.17
CA ALA A 530 32.49 -14.73 6.27
C ALA A 530 31.07 -14.42 5.79
N LYS A 531 30.54 -15.26 4.88
CA LYS A 531 29.10 -15.22 4.54
C LYS A 531 28.35 -15.21 5.87
N ASP A 532 27.61 -14.14 6.18
CA ASP A 532 26.57 -14.24 7.20
C ASP A 532 25.69 -15.41 6.74
N LYS A 533 25.75 -16.51 7.51
CA LYS A 533 25.05 -17.74 7.17
C LYS A 533 23.54 -17.53 7.20
N GLN A 534 23.10 -16.51 7.94
CA GLN A 534 21.71 -16.14 8.10
C GLN A 534 21.23 -15.15 7.03
N TYR A 535 22.13 -14.31 6.47
CA TYR A 535 21.76 -13.32 5.44
C TYR A 535 22.86 -13.17 4.38
N PRO A 536 22.94 -14.09 3.40
CA PRO A 536 23.96 -14.02 2.38
C PRO A 536 23.78 -12.79 1.50
N TRP A 537 24.87 -12.06 1.25
CA TRP A 537 24.90 -10.96 0.29
C TRP A 537 25.65 -11.39 -0.98
N PHE A 538 25.09 -11.05 -2.15
CA PHE A 538 25.68 -11.38 -3.44
C PHE A 538 26.14 -10.14 -4.21
N ASN A 539 25.64 -8.98 -3.83
CA ASN A 539 25.95 -7.67 -4.40
C ASN A 539 26.74 -6.81 -3.39
N GLN A 540 27.24 -5.64 -3.83
CA GLN A 540 28.02 -4.70 -3.01
C GLN A 540 27.22 -3.97 -1.90
N SER A 541 25.95 -4.34 -1.69
CA SER A 541 25.07 -3.70 -0.69
C SER A 541 24.51 -4.72 0.28
N MET A 542 24.42 -4.35 1.56
CA MET A 542 23.88 -5.17 2.64
C MET A 542 22.61 -4.54 3.20
N PHE A 543 21.63 -5.36 3.61
CA PHE A 543 20.43 -4.86 4.27
C PHE A 543 20.75 -4.45 5.70
N ASP A 544 20.29 -3.27 6.12
CA ASP A 544 20.57 -2.73 7.44
C ASP A 544 19.50 -3.13 8.46
N PHE A 545 19.66 -4.34 9.03
CA PHE A 545 18.72 -4.88 10.01
C PHE A 545 18.58 -4.00 11.26
N GLU A 546 19.68 -3.45 11.77
CA GLU A 546 19.64 -2.57 12.95
C GLU A 546 18.72 -1.36 12.72
N LEU A 547 18.90 -0.69 11.58
CA LEU A 547 18.02 0.43 11.19
C LEU A 547 16.59 -0.06 10.95
N PHE A 548 16.40 -1.17 10.25
CA PHE A 548 15.06 -1.70 9.97
C PHE A 548 14.29 -2.03 11.25
N GLU A 549 14.93 -2.69 12.22
CA GLU A 549 14.36 -3.04 13.53
C GLU A 549 14.00 -1.81 14.35
N ALA A 550 14.91 -0.82 14.39
CA ALA A 550 14.65 0.45 15.06
C ALA A 550 13.45 1.18 14.43
N LEU A 551 13.28 1.06 13.10
CA LEU A 551 12.19 1.70 12.41
C LEU A 551 10.87 0.91 12.48
N ASN A 552 10.93 -0.41 12.51
CA ASN A 552 9.79 -1.31 12.41
C ASN A 552 9.90 -2.44 13.46
N PRO A 553 9.72 -2.12 14.76
CA PRO A 553 10.01 -3.03 15.87
C PRO A 553 8.89 -4.07 16.05
N ASP A 554 8.86 -5.07 15.17
CA ASP A 554 7.89 -6.16 15.16
C ASP A 554 8.61 -7.51 14.98
N ILE A 555 8.68 -8.26 16.07
CA ILE A 555 9.44 -9.52 16.16
C ILE A 555 8.87 -10.57 15.19
N ALA A 556 7.54 -10.65 15.06
CA ALA A 556 6.90 -11.62 14.18
C ALA A 556 7.28 -11.37 12.71
N LEU A 557 7.34 -10.11 12.27
CA LEU A 557 7.84 -9.82 10.94
C LEU A 557 9.31 -10.20 10.76
N LEU A 558 10.18 -9.86 11.72
CA LEU A 558 11.61 -10.12 11.61
C LEU A 558 11.90 -11.62 11.48
N GLN A 559 11.16 -12.45 12.20
CA GLN A 559 11.23 -13.92 12.11
C GLN A 559 10.69 -14.48 10.80
N GLU A 560 9.84 -13.74 10.07
CA GLU A 560 9.33 -14.15 8.76
C GLU A 560 10.29 -13.83 7.61
N ILE A 561 11.28 -12.96 7.81
CA ILE A 561 12.20 -12.57 6.73
C ILE A 561 13.09 -13.77 6.40
N TYR A 562 13.06 -14.21 5.15
CA TYR A 562 13.79 -15.36 4.62
C TYR A 562 15.28 -15.27 4.96
N HIS A 563 15.78 -16.35 5.54
CA HIS A 563 17.16 -16.55 5.95
C HIS A 563 17.96 -17.27 4.86
#